data_AF-V1CME2-F1
#
_entry.id   AF-V1CME2-F1
#
_cell.length_a   1.000
_cell.length_b   1.000
_cell.length_c   1.000
_cell.angle_alpha   90.00
_cell.angle_beta   90.00
_cell.angle_gamma   90.00
#
_symmetry.space_group_name_H-M   'P 1'
#
loop_
_entity.id
_entity.type
_entity.pdbx_description
1 polymer ?
#
loop_
_entity_poly.entity_id
_entity_poly.type
_entity_poly.pdbx_seq_one_letter_code
_entity_poly.pdbx_strand_id
1 'polypeptide(L)'
;MDKLISFINCIMGQYMPLIASASFAYVSVNIRKLLKNKKANNKGTMLLLRIQLIEYHNQYVIKKENMPSYAYDNFVEMHDAYKSLGGNGLIDKMYKDMKKLNFKRKEDTNYGNI
;
A
#
# COMPACT_ATOMS: atom_id res chain seq x y z
N MET A 1 -55.29 6.25 26.43
CA MET A 1 -53.85 6.53 26.26
C MET A 1 -53.11 5.28 25.76
N ASP A 2 -53.29 4.12 26.39
CA ASP A 2 -52.53 2.89 26.05
C ASP A 2 -52.76 2.36 24.62
N LYS A 3 -53.99 2.44 24.11
CA LYS A 3 -54.29 2.05 22.72
C LYS A 3 -53.58 2.93 21.69
N LEU A 4 -53.40 4.22 21.98
CA LEU A 4 -52.70 5.17 21.11
C LEU A 4 -51.19 4.89 21.12
N ILE A 5 -50.62 4.62 22.29
CA ILE A 5 -49.19 4.28 22.46
C ILE A 5 -48.88 2.95 21.75
N SER A 6 -49.75 1.94 21.90
CA SER A 6 -49.62 0.65 21.21
C SER A 6 -49.67 0.80 19.68
N PHE A 7 -50.57 1.65 19.17
CA PHE A 7 -50.68 1.93 17.74
C PHE A 7 -49.43 2.62 17.18
N ILE A 8 -48.89 3.62 17.88
CA ILE A 8 -47.64 4.30 17.49
C ILE A 8 -46.47 3.31 17.46
N ASN A 9 -46.33 2.47 18.48
CA ASN A 9 -45.25 1.47 18.54
C ASN A 9 -45.35 0.44 17.40
N CYS A 10 -46.56 0.07 16.99
CA CYS A 10 -46.78 -0.84 15.86
C CYS A 10 -46.31 -0.22 14.53
N ILE A 11 -46.68 1.04 14.27
CA ILE A 11 -46.24 1.78 13.07
C ILE A 11 -44.72 1.94 13.06
N MET A 12 -44.15 2.39 14.18
CA MET A 12 -42.69 2.58 14.30
C MET A 12 -41.93 1.26 14.10
N GLY A 13 -42.44 0.15 14.63
CA GLY A 13 -41.85 -1.18 14.46
C GLY A 13 -41.86 -1.68 13.01
N GLN A 14 -42.83 -1.26 12.19
CA GLN A 14 -42.93 -1.67 10.79
C GLN A 14 -42.03 -0.85 9.86
N TYR A 15 -41.95 0.48 10.06
CA TYR A 15 -41.24 1.37 9.13
C TYR A 15 -39.76 1.56 9.48
N MET A 16 -39.39 1.49 10.76
CA MET A 16 -38.00 1.69 11.17
C MET A 16 -37.02 0.67 10.52
N PRO A 17 -37.34 -0.64 10.45
CA PRO A 17 -36.46 -1.61 9.78
C PRO A 17 -36.34 -1.37 8.27
N LEU A 18 -37.41 -0.91 7.61
CA LEU A 18 -37.40 -0.64 6.18
C LEU A 18 -36.44 0.51 5.84
N ILE A 19 -36.52 1.60 6.60
CA ILE A 19 -35.61 2.75 6.42
C ILE A 19 -34.18 2.34 6.76
N ALA A 20 -33.96 1.65 7.89
CA ALA A 20 -32.64 1.20 8.30
C ALA A 20 -31.98 0.26 7.26
N SER A 21 -32.74 -0.67 6.69
CA SER A 21 -32.23 -1.60 5.67
C SER A 21 -31.87 -0.88 4.37
N ALA A 22 -32.68 0.08 3.91
CA ALA A 22 -32.38 0.89 2.74
C ALA A 22 -31.12 1.75 2.94
N SER A 23 -31.00 2.41 4.10
CA SER A 23 -29.80 3.18 4.47
C SER A 23 -28.56 2.29 4.53
N PHE A 24 -28.66 1.10 5.14
CA PHE A 24 -27.55 0.16 5.21
C PHE A 24 -27.12 -0.34 3.83
N ALA A 25 -28.07 -0.64 2.94
CA ALA A 25 -27.79 -1.04 1.58
C ALA A 25 -27.06 0.07 0.81
N TYR A 26 -27.54 1.31 0.92
CA TYR A 26 -26.89 2.47 0.31
C TYR A 26 -25.44 2.63 0.80
N VAL A 27 -25.21 2.62 2.11
CA VAL A 27 -23.86 2.72 2.69
C VAL A 27 -22.97 1.57 2.23
N SER A 28 -23.50 0.34 2.23
CA SER A 28 -22.76 -0.86 1.82
C SER A 28 -22.27 -0.78 0.37
N VAL A 29 -23.09 -0.26 -0.55
CA VAL A 29 -22.68 -0.06 -1.95
C VAL A 29 -21.57 0.97 -2.06
N ASN A 30 -21.68 2.08 -1.32
CA ASN A 30 -20.64 3.12 -1.32
C ASN A 30 -19.32 2.61 -0.75
N ILE A 31 -19.33 1.85 0.35
CA ILE A 31 -18.13 1.20 0.90
C ILE A 31 -17.48 0.28 -0.15
N ARG A 32 -18.28 -0.55 -0.85
CA ARG A 32 -17.76 -1.44 -1.91
C ARG A 32 -17.10 -0.66 -3.05
N LYS A 33 -17.70 0.46 -3.48
CA LYS A 33 -17.10 1.34 -4.51
C LYS A 33 -15.78 1.94 -4.02
N LEU A 34 -15.72 2.42 -2.78
CA LEU A 34 -14.49 2.95 -2.18
C LEU A 34 -13.39 1.89 -2.08
N LEU A 35 -13.73 0.67 -1.65
CA LEU A 35 -12.79 -0.45 -1.59
C LEU A 35 -12.27 -0.84 -2.98
N LYS A 36 -13.14 -0.86 -4.00
CA LYS A 36 -12.73 -1.14 -5.39
C LYS A 36 -11.77 -0.07 -5.91
N ASN A 37 -12.07 1.20 -5.68
CA ASN A 37 -11.19 2.32 -6.09
C ASN A 37 -9.87 2.28 -5.33
N LYS A 38 -9.89 2.05 -4.01
CA LYS A 38 -8.67 1.91 -3.20
C LYS A 38 -7.82 0.72 -3.67
N LYS A 39 -8.44 -0.41 -4.01
CA LYS A 39 -7.74 -1.57 -4.57
C LYS A 39 -7.08 -1.24 -5.92
N ALA A 40 -7.78 -0.53 -6.79
CA ALA A 40 -7.22 -0.09 -8.08
C ALA A 40 -6.06 0.89 -7.88
N ASN A 41 -6.20 1.87 -6.98
CA ASN A 41 -5.15 2.83 -6.65
C ASN A 41 -3.92 2.13 -6.05
N ASN A 42 -4.11 1.25 -5.06
CA ASN A 42 -3.02 0.46 -4.49
C ASN A 42 -2.29 -0.35 -5.57
N LYS A 43 -3.03 -0.94 -6.52
CA LYS A 43 -2.42 -1.67 -7.64
C LYS A 43 -1.62 -0.75 -8.57
N GLY A 44 -2.16 0.42 -8.89
CA GLY A 44 -1.47 1.44 -9.69
C GLY A 44 -0.17 1.88 -9.01
N THR A 45 -0.23 2.29 -7.73
CA THR A 45 0.93 2.67 -6.93
C THR A 45 1.97 1.54 -6.83
N MET A 46 1.53 0.29 -6.64
CA MET A 46 2.42 -0.88 -6.63
C MET A 46 3.20 -1.02 -7.96
N LEU A 47 2.53 -0.80 -9.10
CA LEU A 47 3.19 -0.86 -10.41
C LEU A 47 4.15 0.31 -10.63
N LEU A 48 3.79 1.51 -10.20
CA LEU A 48 4.67 2.68 -10.26
C LEU A 48 5.94 2.47 -9.41
N LEU A 49 5.79 1.98 -8.18
CA LEU A 49 6.93 1.63 -7.33
C LEU A 49 7.81 0.56 -7.97
N ARG A 50 7.22 -0.44 -8.63
CA ARG A 50 7.99 -1.46 -9.36
C ARG A 50 8.88 -0.83 -10.43
N ILE A 51 8.33 0.07 -11.24
CA ILE A 51 9.09 0.75 -12.29
C ILE A 51 10.23 1.57 -11.66
N GLN A 52 9.94 2.31 -10.60
CA GLN A 52 10.95 3.12 -9.92
C GLN A 52 12.08 2.29 -9.30
N LEU A 53 11.75 1.14 -8.68
CA LEU A 53 12.73 0.20 -8.14
C LEU A 53 13.63 -0.38 -9.25
N ILE A 54 13.06 -0.70 -10.41
CA ILE A 54 13.83 -1.16 -11.57
C ILE A 54 14.78 -0.06 -12.06
N GLU A 55 14.30 1.19 -12.17
CA GLU A 55 15.12 2.30 -12.62
C GLU A 55 16.27 2.60 -11.65
N TYR A 56 16.01 2.60 -10.35
CA TYR A 56 17.04 2.72 -9.32
C TYR A 56 18.08 1.61 -9.42
N HIS A 57 17.64 0.35 -9.60
CA HIS A 57 18.55 -0.78 -9.79
C HIS A 57 19.41 -0.59 -11.04
N ASN A 58 18.81 -0.19 -12.16
CA ASN A 58 19.55 0.10 -13.38
C ASN A 58 20.59 1.20 -13.19
N GLN A 59 20.23 2.28 -12.50
CA GLN A 59 21.11 3.41 -12.24
C GLN A 59 22.37 3.01 -11.46
N TYR A 60 22.21 2.37 -10.30
CA TYR A 60 23.36 2.12 -9.41
C TYR A 60 24.02 0.77 -9.60
N VAL A 61 23.30 -0.26 -10.08
CA VAL A 61 23.87 -1.60 -10.27
C VAL A 61 24.37 -1.81 -11.69
N ILE A 62 23.61 -1.39 -12.69
CA ILE A 62 23.98 -1.61 -14.11
C ILE A 62 24.91 -0.51 -14.61
N LYS A 63 24.55 0.77 -14.42
CA LYS A 63 25.40 1.90 -14.82
C LYS A 63 26.56 2.16 -13.84
N LYS A 64 26.55 1.49 -12.68
CA LYS A 64 27.58 1.60 -11.61
C LYS A 64 27.80 3.03 -11.13
N GLU A 65 26.74 3.83 -11.10
CA GLU A 65 26.80 5.18 -10.54
C GLU A 65 27.08 5.14 -9.03
N ASN A 66 27.72 6.19 -8.50
CA ASN A 66 28.01 6.26 -7.08
C ASN A 66 26.70 6.49 -6.30
N MET A 67 26.28 5.46 -5.56
CA MET A 67 25.06 5.51 -4.79
C MET A 67 25.35 6.17 -3.42
N PRO A 68 24.63 7.24 -3.04
CA PRO A 68 24.74 7.80 -1.70
C PRO A 68 24.00 6.93 -0.66
N SER A 69 24.29 7.12 0.64
CA SER A 69 23.67 6.33 1.73
C SER A 69 22.14 6.43 1.73
N TYR A 70 21.61 7.66 1.63
CA TYR A 70 20.16 7.90 1.61
C TYR A 70 19.46 7.21 0.43
N ALA A 71 20.12 7.05 -0.71
CA ALA A 71 19.52 6.39 -1.87
C ALA A 71 19.30 4.89 -1.60
N TYR A 72 20.15 4.28 -0.79
CA TYR A 72 19.98 2.87 -0.40
C TYR A 72 18.82 2.72 0.57
N ASP A 73 18.75 3.57 1.59
CA ASP A 73 17.68 3.52 2.59
C ASP A 73 16.32 3.78 1.93
N ASN A 74 16.23 4.78 1.03
CA ASN A 74 15.04 5.02 0.22
C ASN A 74 14.65 3.81 -0.63
N PHE A 75 15.63 3.12 -1.23
CA PHE A 75 15.37 1.90 -2.01
C PHE A 75 14.79 0.78 -1.14
N VAL A 76 15.30 0.62 0.09
CA VAL A 76 14.81 -0.37 1.06
C VAL A 76 13.36 -0.05 1.44
N GLU A 77 13.07 1.18 1.84
CA GLU A 77 11.70 1.61 2.19
C GLU A 77 10.72 1.44 1.04
N MET A 78 11.14 1.77 -0.18
CA MET A 78 10.35 1.55 -1.39
C MET A 78 10.07 0.08 -1.67
N HIS A 79 11.06 -0.80 -1.45
CA HIS A 79 10.91 -2.25 -1.64
C HIS A 79 9.92 -2.84 -0.63
N ASP A 80 10.01 -2.42 0.63
CA ASP A 80 9.08 -2.83 1.70
C ASP A 80 7.65 -2.35 1.41
N ALA A 81 7.49 -1.09 1.00
CA ALA A 81 6.21 -0.54 0.59
C ALA A 81 5.63 -1.31 -0.61
N TYR A 82 6.46 -1.62 -1.62
CA TYR A 82 6.07 -2.43 -2.78
C TYR A 82 5.57 -3.82 -2.36
N LYS A 83 6.25 -4.50 -1.44
CA LYS A 83 5.79 -5.79 -0.90
C LYS A 83 4.45 -5.67 -0.17
N SER A 84 4.30 -4.64 0.68
CA SER A 84 3.06 -4.41 1.43
C SER A 84 1.84 -4.20 0.53
N LEU A 85 2.04 -3.67 -0.69
CA LEU A 85 1.01 -3.46 -1.71
C LEU A 85 0.69 -4.72 -2.54
N GLY A 86 1.33 -5.86 -2.25
CA GLY A 86 1.15 -7.13 -2.98
C GLY A 86 2.14 -7.33 -4.13
N GLY A 87 3.32 -6.72 -4.03
CA GLY A 87 4.41 -6.92 -4.97
C GLY A 87 4.84 -8.39 -5.09
N ASN A 88 5.26 -8.80 -6.29
CA ASN A 88 5.81 -10.14 -6.52
C ASN A 88 7.32 -10.19 -6.26
N GLY A 89 7.90 -11.40 -6.21
CA GLY A 89 9.32 -11.62 -5.89
C GLY A 89 10.33 -11.16 -6.94
N LEU A 90 9.92 -10.45 -8.00
CA LEU A 90 10.83 -9.97 -9.05
C LEU A 90 11.87 -8.99 -8.50
N ILE A 91 11.43 -8.04 -7.65
CA ILE A 91 12.30 -7.01 -7.09
C ILE A 91 13.19 -7.56 -5.95
N ASP A 92 12.87 -8.73 -5.39
CA ASP A 92 13.65 -9.31 -4.28
C ASP A 92 15.08 -9.66 -4.68
N LYS A 93 15.30 -10.03 -5.94
CA LYS A 93 16.65 -10.26 -6.47
C LYS A 93 17.40 -8.93 -6.60
N MET A 94 16.75 -7.89 -7.12
CA MET A 94 17.32 -6.54 -7.25
C MET A 94 17.70 -5.96 -5.88
N TYR A 95 16.88 -6.20 -4.86
CA TYR A 95 17.16 -5.82 -3.47
C TYR A 95 18.43 -6.49 -2.92
N LYS A 96 18.62 -7.79 -3.21
CA LYS A 96 19.86 -8.50 -2.82
C LYS A 96 21.09 -7.90 -3.51
N ASP A 97 20.97 -7.52 -4.78
CA ASP A 97 22.06 -6.89 -5.52
C ASP A 97 22.43 -5.52 -4.93
N MET A 98 21.42 -4.68 -4.63
CA MET A 98 21.63 -3.40 -3.95
C MET A 98 22.27 -3.56 -2.57
N LYS A 99 21.84 -4.56 -1.79
CA LYS A 99 22.41 -4.85 -0.47
C LYS A 99 23.89 -5.20 -0.56
N LYS A 100 24.27 -6.04 -1.53
CA LYS A 100 25.69 -6.38 -1.78
C LYS A 100 26.51 -5.15 -2.18
N LEU A 101 25.98 -4.29 -3.04
CA LEU A 101 26.64 -3.05 -3.46
C LEU A 101 26.90 -2.12 -2.26
N ASN A 102 25.91 -1.95 -1.38
CA ASN A 102 26.04 -1.10 -0.20
C ASN A 102 27.07 -1.65 0.82
N PHE A 103 27.12 -2.97 1.02
CA PHE A 103 28.13 -3.58 1.88
C PHE A 103 29.55 -3.37 1.37
N LYS A 104 29.82 -3.62 0.09
CA LYS A 104 31.14 -3.39 -0.51
C LYS A 104 31.62 -1.96 -0.30
N ARG A 105 30.73 -0.97 -0.50
CA ARG A 105 31.06 0.44 -0.27
C ARG A 105 31.43 0.74 1.18
N LYS A 106 30.74 0.13 2.15
CA LYS A 106 31.05 0.28 3.59
C LYS A 106 32.39 -0.37 3.95
N GLU A 107 32.77 -1.46 3.29
CA GLU A 107 34.09 -2.06 3.45
C GLU A 107 35.18 -1.12 2.89
N ASP A 108 35.03 -0.65 1.64
CA ASP A 108 36.00 0.25 0.98
C ASP A 108 36.23 1.55 1.77
N THR A 109 35.15 2.13 2.32
CA THR A 109 35.24 3.34 3.16
C THR A 109 35.88 3.09 4.53
N ASN A 110 35.84 1.88 5.07
CA ASN A 110 36.51 1.55 6.33
C ASN A 110 38.02 1.30 6.13
N TYR A 111 38.45 0.74 4.99
CA TYR A 111 39.88 0.51 4.70
C TYR A 111 40.62 1.77 4.22
N GLY A 112 39.93 2.73 3.60
CA GLY A 112 40.54 4.00 3.17
C GLY A 112 40.78 5.02 4.28
N ASN A 113 40.35 4.72 5.51
CA ASN A 113 40.53 5.56 6.70
C ASN A 113 41.62 5.02 7.66
N ILE A 114 42.51 4.14 7.19
CA ILE A 114 43.67 3.60 7.93
C ILE A 114 44.96 4.07 7.28
#